data_AF-A0A6C0KPG8-F1
#
_entry.id   AF-A0A6C0KPG8-F1
#
_cell.length_a   1.000
_cell.length_b   1.000
_cell.length_c   1.000
_cell.angle_alpha   90.00
_cell.angle_beta   90.00
_cell.angle_gamma   90.00
#
_symmetry.space_group_name_H-M   'P 1'
#
loop_
_entity.id
_entity.type
_entity.pdbx_description
1 polymer ?
#
loop_
_entity_poly.entity_id
_entity_poly.type
_entity_poly.pdbx_seq_one_letter_code
_entity_poly.pdbx_strand_id
1 'polypeptide(L)'
;MTTVFSNLKRVDRRTLSFQLNPARVTYANVLRRAIQTEVSVLAFRADMGEAGDTADVKIFKNSTPMSNEMLADRIGLLPIAMPQGQQGWEKESVLFRLKVVNDTDEVRTVTAADFECLELREGDTERTRIPNTKFFHPDPVTGDTCILAVLKPMIEGQEPEEIHLEAYPSLGKGREHARFNPTSQASYGYTRDEDPARIKELWVTWLREQKKVDPADLNKDEKRKGMLEREFRSLEIYRCYKEDADGEPFSYDFVVETLGTMDIQTIVYQALLATAQLAEKYAALDRGELPVNVEIRPADAQMKGFDVWFRGEEHTLGNMLQTWIDDNKIVPINSGGVFFIGYKVPHPLREEMVLRIGLDDESEQTARLTIAEAAQGCAEMFRQWAQDWLSVSEDIGLMPVASSEATAAAPAEPKTTWEAHADAKQPKVKTKAKK
;
A
#
# COMPACT_ATOMS: atom_id res chain seq x y z
N MET A 1 24.69 -8.80 10.33
CA MET A 1 23.59 -9.48 9.62
C MET A 1 23.41 -8.77 8.30
N THR A 2 23.32 -9.51 7.20
CA THR A 2 23.14 -8.91 5.87
C THR A 2 21.66 -8.63 5.69
N THR A 3 21.27 -7.36 5.74
CA THR A 3 19.89 -6.92 5.45
C THR A 3 19.50 -7.33 4.04
N VAL A 4 18.23 -7.66 3.82
CA VAL A 4 17.66 -7.91 2.49
C VAL A 4 17.36 -6.61 1.73
N PHE A 5 17.42 -5.46 2.39
CA PHE A 5 17.14 -4.16 1.78
C PHE A 5 18.44 -3.45 1.43
N SER A 6 18.56 -2.99 0.19
CA SER A 6 19.74 -2.26 -0.29
C SER A 6 19.36 -1.21 -1.32
N ASN A 7 20.30 -0.34 -1.69
CA ASN A 7 20.12 0.65 -2.76
C ASN A 7 18.90 1.57 -2.57
N LEU A 8 18.54 1.91 -1.33
CA LEU A 8 17.45 2.85 -1.06
C LEU A 8 17.80 4.22 -1.64
N LYS A 9 16.91 4.73 -2.49
CA LYS A 9 17.06 6.00 -3.19
C LYS A 9 15.73 6.74 -3.22
N ARG A 10 15.72 7.94 -2.66
CA ARG A 10 14.61 8.87 -2.79
C ARG A 10 14.58 9.42 -4.21
N VAL A 11 13.59 9.02 -5.00
CA VAL A 11 13.43 9.47 -6.39
C VAL A 11 12.87 10.89 -6.41
N ASP A 12 11.86 11.15 -5.58
CA ASP A 12 11.26 12.47 -5.39
C ASP A 12 10.64 12.60 -3.98
N ARG A 13 9.78 13.60 -3.75
CA ARG A 13 9.16 13.82 -2.43
C ARG A 13 8.26 12.65 -2.00
N ARG A 14 7.53 12.04 -2.93
CA ARG A 14 6.52 10.99 -2.73
C ARG A 14 6.98 9.60 -3.19
N THR A 15 8.13 9.48 -3.85
CA THR A 15 8.59 8.21 -4.42
C THR A 15 9.92 7.75 -3.81
N LEU A 16 9.96 6.49 -3.37
CA LEU A 16 11.16 5.79 -2.90
C LEU A 16 11.38 4.55 -3.78
N SER A 17 12.64 4.32 -4.14
CA SER A 17 13.08 3.08 -4.78
C SER A 17 14.07 2.35 -3.88
N PHE A 18 14.05 1.02 -3.92
CA PHE A 18 14.98 0.19 -3.15
C PHE A 18 15.10 -1.19 -3.81
N GLN A 19 16.11 -1.95 -3.42
CA GLN A 19 16.32 -3.31 -3.88
C GLN A 19 16.07 -4.29 -2.72
N LEU A 20 15.29 -5.34 -2.99
CA LEU A 20 15.06 -6.49 -2.11
C LEU A 20 15.90 -7.67 -2.61
N ASN A 21 16.97 -8.03 -1.88
CA ASN A 21 17.94 -9.05 -2.26
C ASN A 21 18.74 -9.56 -1.04
N PRO A 22 18.84 -10.89 -0.82
CA PRO A 22 18.19 -11.96 -1.57
C PRO A 22 16.76 -12.22 -1.07
N ALA A 23 15.84 -12.57 -1.98
CA ALA A 23 14.49 -13.01 -1.63
C ALA A 23 13.89 -13.92 -2.71
N ARG A 24 12.93 -14.78 -2.34
CA ARG A 24 12.07 -15.47 -3.32
C ARG A 24 11.03 -14.50 -3.91
N VAL A 25 10.58 -14.76 -5.14
CA VAL A 25 9.56 -13.94 -5.84
C VAL A 25 8.26 -13.87 -5.05
N THR A 26 7.92 -14.95 -4.34
CA THR A 26 6.76 -15.00 -3.46
C THR A 26 6.82 -13.92 -2.40
N TYR A 27 7.95 -13.79 -1.68
CA TYR A 27 8.07 -12.82 -0.58
C TYR A 27 8.10 -11.38 -1.11
N ALA A 28 8.71 -11.14 -2.27
CA ALA A 28 8.61 -9.85 -2.96
C ALA A 28 7.15 -9.50 -3.30
N ASN A 29 6.39 -10.44 -3.86
CA ASN A 29 4.98 -10.19 -4.18
C ASN A 29 4.09 -10.05 -2.94
N VAL A 30 4.39 -10.77 -1.86
CA VAL A 30 3.71 -10.63 -0.56
C VAL A 30 3.92 -9.22 -0.03
N LEU A 31 5.16 -8.72 0.01
CA LEU A 31 5.46 -7.34 0.43
C LEU A 31 4.71 -6.32 -0.45
N ARG A 32 4.75 -6.49 -1.78
CA ARG A 32 4.03 -5.61 -2.72
C ARG A 32 2.53 -5.57 -2.44
N ARG A 33 1.90 -6.73 -2.19
CA ARG A 33 0.47 -6.82 -1.85
C ARG A 33 0.21 -6.15 -0.50
N ALA A 34 1.00 -6.47 0.52
CA ALA A 34 0.83 -5.95 1.87
C ALA A 34 0.90 -4.41 1.93
N ILE A 35 1.83 -3.80 1.18
CA ILE A 35 1.93 -2.34 1.03
C ILE A 35 0.61 -1.72 0.56
N GLN A 36 -0.11 -2.39 -0.34
CA GLN A 36 -1.37 -1.88 -0.92
C GLN A 36 -2.60 -2.22 -0.08
N THR A 37 -2.59 -3.40 0.58
CA THR A 37 -3.83 -3.98 1.13
C THR A 37 -3.85 -4.15 2.64
N GLU A 38 -2.71 -4.16 3.32
CA GLU A 38 -2.63 -4.48 4.76
C GLU A 38 -2.37 -3.28 5.66
N VAL A 39 -1.81 -2.21 5.10
CA VAL A 39 -1.55 -0.96 5.81
C VAL A 39 -2.88 -0.27 6.12
N SER A 40 -3.05 0.18 7.36
CA SER A 40 -4.27 0.84 7.78
C SER A 40 -4.15 2.35 7.66
N VAL A 41 -5.13 2.99 7.03
CA VAL A 41 -5.20 4.44 6.85
C VAL A 41 -6.58 4.98 7.17
N LEU A 42 -6.68 6.29 7.34
CA LEU A 42 -7.95 6.99 7.54
C LEU A 42 -8.63 7.28 6.21
N ALA A 43 -9.93 6.98 6.13
CA ALA A 43 -10.80 7.44 5.07
C ALA A 43 -12.25 7.50 5.58
N PHE A 44 -13.17 8.02 4.76
CA PHE A 44 -14.61 7.93 5.03
C PHE A 44 -15.21 6.70 4.34
N ARG A 45 -15.90 5.84 5.09
CA ARG A 45 -16.78 4.79 4.56
C ARG A 45 -18.08 5.42 4.08
N ALA A 46 -18.04 5.81 2.83
CA ALA A 46 -19.09 6.54 2.14
C ALA A 46 -19.94 5.63 1.22
N ASP A 47 -19.83 4.30 1.39
CA ASP A 47 -20.69 3.35 0.69
C ASP A 47 -22.13 3.53 1.15
N MET A 48 -23.03 3.72 0.19
CA MET A 48 -24.46 3.91 0.47
C MET A 48 -25.11 2.57 0.76
N GLY A 49 -25.65 2.41 1.95
CA GLY A 49 -26.43 1.25 2.36
C GLY A 49 -27.81 1.22 1.69
N GLU A 50 -28.53 0.10 1.86
CA GLU A 50 -29.87 -0.10 1.29
C GLU A 50 -30.88 0.96 1.75
N ALA A 51 -30.67 1.59 2.92
CA ALA A 51 -31.51 2.65 3.46
C ALA A 51 -31.14 4.06 2.94
N GLY A 52 -30.13 4.19 2.07
CA GLY A 52 -29.69 5.46 1.50
C GLY A 52 -28.86 6.32 2.45
N ASP A 53 -28.38 5.76 3.57
CA ASP A 53 -27.40 6.34 4.46
C ASP A 53 -26.01 5.72 4.22
N THR A 54 -24.95 6.45 4.56
CA THR A 54 -23.59 5.89 4.58
C THR A 54 -23.12 5.71 6.03
N ALA A 55 -22.15 4.82 6.24
CA ALA A 55 -21.64 4.52 7.58
C ALA A 55 -20.91 5.71 8.23
N ASP A 56 -20.23 6.53 7.41
CA ASP A 56 -19.35 7.59 7.89
C ASP A 56 -19.77 8.99 7.45
N VAL A 57 -20.58 9.15 6.39
CA VAL A 57 -20.96 10.44 5.78
C VAL A 57 -22.48 10.65 5.85
N LYS A 58 -22.91 11.73 6.48
CA LYS A 58 -24.30 12.15 6.56
C LYS A 58 -24.52 13.44 5.78
N ILE A 59 -25.27 13.35 4.68
CA ILE A 59 -25.63 14.50 3.84
C ILE A 59 -26.95 15.07 4.33
N PHE A 60 -26.96 16.34 4.72
CA PHE A 60 -28.16 17.07 5.14
C PHE A 60 -28.78 17.87 4.00
N LYS A 61 -27.93 18.44 3.14
CA LYS A 61 -28.36 19.19 1.95
C LYS A 61 -27.34 19.02 0.84
N ASN A 62 -27.82 18.69 -0.35
CA ASN A 62 -27.05 18.68 -1.58
C ASN A 62 -27.98 19.19 -2.68
N SER A 63 -27.67 20.38 -3.19
CA SER A 63 -28.41 21.01 -4.30
C SER A 63 -27.59 21.08 -5.58
N THR A 64 -26.45 20.37 -5.60
CA THR A 64 -25.63 20.25 -6.81
C THR A 64 -26.29 19.30 -7.81
N PRO A 65 -25.84 19.29 -9.08
CA PRO A 65 -26.28 18.30 -10.07
C PRO A 65 -25.86 16.85 -9.75
N MET A 66 -24.92 16.64 -8.82
CA MET A 66 -24.46 15.30 -8.46
C MET A 66 -25.44 14.65 -7.48
N SER A 67 -25.65 13.34 -7.65
CA SER A 67 -26.41 12.57 -6.67
C SER A 67 -25.68 12.49 -5.33
N ASN A 68 -26.41 12.14 -4.27
CA ASN A 68 -25.81 11.99 -2.94
C ASN A 68 -24.76 10.87 -2.92
N GLU A 69 -25.00 9.79 -3.66
CA GLU A 69 -24.08 8.67 -3.82
C GLU A 69 -22.78 9.12 -4.49
N MET A 70 -22.86 9.91 -5.56
CA MET A 70 -21.68 10.43 -6.26
C MET A 70 -20.87 11.39 -5.37
N LEU A 71 -21.55 12.25 -4.62
CA LEU A 71 -20.89 13.18 -3.69
C LEU A 71 -20.22 12.41 -2.54
N ALA A 72 -20.93 11.44 -1.97
CA ALA A 72 -20.40 10.57 -0.91
C ALA A 72 -19.17 9.79 -1.37
N ASP A 73 -19.22 9.16 -2.55
CA ASP A 73 -18.08 8.41 -3.12
C ASP A 73 -16.84 9.31 -3.31
N ARG A 74 -17.03 10.51 -3.88
CA ARG A 74 -15.94 11.50 -4.03
C ARG A 74 -15.31 11.88 -2.69
N ILE A 75 -16.13 12.04 -1.64
CA ILE A 75 -15.65 12.34 -0.28
C ILE A 75 -14.93 11.13 0.30
N GLY A 76 -15.45 9.92 0.09
CA GLY A 76 -14.87 8.66 0.54
C GLY A 76 -13.47 8.41 -0.03
N LEU A 77 -13.20 8.88 -1.24
CA LEU A 77 -11.91 8.78 -1.92
C LEU A 77 -10.93 9.90 -1.55
N LEU A 78 -11.28 10.81 -0.65
CA LEU A 78 -10.34 11.83 -0.21
C LEU A 78 -9.22 11.21 0.62
N PRO A 79 -7.95 11.50 0.29
CA PRO A 79 -6.83 11.07 1.12
C PRO A 79 -6.83 11.85 2.43
N ILE A 80 -6.97 11.15 3.56
CA ILE A 80 -6.93 11.73 4.90
C ILE A 80 -5.63 11.32 5.58
N ALA A 81 -4.81 12.30 5.95
CA ALA A 81 -3.60 12.08 6.72
C ALA A 81 -3.96 11.80 8.19
N MET A 82 -3.23 10.87 8.80
CA MET A 82 -3.27 10.69 10.24
C MET A 82 -2.44 11.79 10.91
N PRO A 83 -2.96 12.48 11.94
CA PRO A 83 -2.17 13.46 12.67
C PRO A 83 -0.87 12.87 13.22
N GLN A 84 0.22 13.63 13.12
CA GLN A 84 1.54 13.19 13.59
C GLN A 84 1.52 12.81 15.08
N GLY A 85 2.13 11.67 15.40
CA GLY A 85 2.25 11.16 16.78
C GLY A 85 0.99 10.51 17.35
N GLN A 86 -0.11 10.46 16.60
CA GLN A 86 -1.33 9.81 17.06
C GLN A 86 -1.21 8.29 16.90
N GLN A 87 -1.44 7.55 18.00
CA GLN A 87 -1.56 6.09 17.97
C GLN A 87 -3.04 5.70 18.02
N GLY A 88 -3.51 5.02 16.98
CA GLY A 88 -4.91 4.62 16.85
C GLY A 88 -5.84 5.78 16.50
N TRP A 89 -7.12 5.48 16.35
CA TRP A 89 -8.13 6.44 15.95
C TRP A 89 -9.47 6.14 16.61
N GLU A 90 -9.99 7.09 17.38
CA GLU A 90 -11.36 7.04 17.88
C GLU A 90 -12.26 7.78 16.88
N LYS A 91 -13.24 7.08 16.30
CA LYS A 91 -14.05 7.58 15.19
C LYS A 91 -14.79 8.87 15.54
N GLU A 92 -15.38 8.96 16.73
CA GLU A 92 -16.24 10.07 17.15
C GLU A 92 -15.45 11.31 17.63
N SER A 93 -14.13 11.16 17.82
CA SER A 93 -13.25 12.21 18.33
C SER A 93 -13.18 13.43 17.41
N VAL A 94 -13.20 13.25 16.09
CA VAL A 94 -13.10 14.37 15.13
C VAL A 94 -14.24 14.32 14.12
N LEU A 95 -15.09 15.35 14.15
CA LEU A 95 -16.15 15.56 13.18
C LEU A 95 -15.63 16.43 12.02
N PHE A 96 -15.85 15.99 10.79
CA PHE A 96 -15.56 16.73 9.57
C PHE A 96 -16.85 17.30 9.02
N ARG A 97 -17.05 18.61 9.15
CA ARG A 97 -18.24 19.30 8.65
C ARG A 97 -17.90 20.08 7.39
N LEU A 98 -18.66 19.87 6.33
CA LEU A 98 -18.61 20.69 5.13
C LEU A 98 -19.96 21.39 4.99
N LYS A 99 -19.97 22.71 5.19
CA LYS A 99 -21.17 23.54 5.06
C LYS A 99 -20.84 24.76 4.21
N VAL A 100 -21.21 24.68 2.93
CA VAL A 100 -20.83 25.66 1.92
C VAL A 100 -22.05 26.07 1.11
N VAL A 101 -22.32 27.38 1.07
CA VAL A 101 -23.36 28.02 0.26
C VAL A 101 -22.68 28.92 -0.77
N ASN A 102 -23.20 28.97 -1.99
CA ASN A 102 -22.81 29.99 -2.97
C ASN A 102 -23.90 31.05 -3.12
N ASP A 103 -23.72 32.15 -2.42
CA ASP A 103 -24.57 33.35 -2.42
C ASP A 103 -24.03 34.45 -3.36
N THR A 104 -23.05 34.12 -4.20
CA THR A 104 -22.40 35.06 -5.14
C THR A 104 -22.88 34.84 -6.57
N ASP A 105 -22.67 35.83 -7.45
CA ASP A 105 -22.91 35.74 -8.90
C ASP A 105 -21.77 35.07 -9.67
N GLU A 106 -20.77 34.52 -8.96
CA GLU A 106 -19.66 33.77 -9.53
C GLU A 106 -19.76 32.28 -9.21
N VAL A 107 -19.05 31.46 -10.00
CA VAL A 107 -18.96 30.01 -9.77
C VAL A 107 -18.06 29.77 -8.54
N ARG A 108 -18.55 29.01 -7.56
CA ARG A 108 -17.75 28.64 -6.38
C ARG A 108 -17.25 27.20 -6.48
N THR A 109 -15.94 27.02 -6.42
CA THR A 109 -15.32 25.69 -6.31
C THR A 109 -15.26 25.29 -4.84
N VAL A 110 -15.79 24.11 -4.51
CA VAL A 110 -15.72 23.52 -3.17
C VAL A 110 -14.57 22.52 -3.15
N THR A 111 -13.68 22.67 -2.18
CA THR A 111 -12.44 21.88 -2.04
C THR A 111 -12.35 21.22 -0.67
N ALA A 112 -11.39 20.32 -0.47
CA ALA A 112 -11.17 19.72 0.84
C ALA A 112 -10.74 20.76 1.91
N ALA A 113 -10.21 21.91 1.51
CA ALA A 113 -9.89 23.03 2.40
C ALA A 113 -11.14 23.73 2.96
N ASP A 114 -12.33 23.50 2.40
CA ASP A 114 -13.60 24.01 2.95
C ASP A 114 -14.12 23.18 4.14
N PHE A 115 -13.51 22.03 4.45
CA PHE A 115 -13.88 21.25 5.64
C PHE A 115 -13.51 21.97 6.94
N GLU A 116 -14.45 21.99 7.87
CA GLU A 116 -14.24 22.31 9.27
C GLU A 116 -14.01 21.02 10.07
N CYS A 117 -12.81 20.86 10.63
CA CYS A 117 -12.48 19.74 11.51
C CYS A 117 -12.73 20.13 12.97
N LEU A 118 -13.60 19.39 13.66
CA LEU A 118 -14.12 19.70 14.99
C LEU A 118 -13.80 18.56 15.96
N GLU A 119 -12.77 18.75 16.78
CA GLU A 119 -12.27 17.78 17.77
C GLU A 119 -13.07 17.86 19.06
N LEU A 120 -13.51 16.72 19.58
CA LEU A 120 -14.05 16.54 20.92
C LEU A 120 -12.96 15.93 21.80
N ARG A 121 -12.48 16.66 22.80
CA ARG A 121 -11.48 16.14 23.73
C ARG A 121 -12.15 15.40 24.88
N GLU A 122 -11.43 14.47 25.47
CA GLU A 122 -11.92 13.70 26.61
C GLU A 122 -12.30 14.64 27.77
N GLY A 123 -13.56 14.56 28.20
CA GLY A 123 -14.12 15.40 29.26
C GLY A 123 -14.72 16.73 28.82
N ASP A 124 -14.53 17.13 27.55
CA ASP A 124 -15.17 18.32 27.00
C ASP A 124 -16.61 18.03 26.55
N THR A 125 -17.49 19.01 26.69
CA THR A 125 -18.86 18.96 26.17
C THR A 125 -19.02 19.63 24.81
N GLU A 126 -18.02 20.40 24.38
CA GLU A 126 -18.04 21.19 23.15
C GLU A 126 -16.88 20.80 22.23
N ARG A 127 -17.12 20.86 20.91
CA ARG A 127 -16.09 20.57 19.92
C ARG A 127 -15.26 21.81 19.62
N THR A 128 -13.95 21.66 19.57
CA THR A 128 -13.00 22.72 19.20
C THR A 128 -12.56 22.57 17.75
N ARG A 129 -12.53 23.68 17.01
CA ARG A 129 -12.01 23.68 15.64
C ARG A 129 -10.50 23.48 15.62
N ILE A 130 -10.05 22.50 14.84
CA ILE A 130 -8.64 22.23 14.58
C ILE A 130 -8.30 22.50 13.11
N PRO A 131 -7.03 22.81 12.78
CA PRO A 131 -6.63 23.06 11.40
C PRO A 131 -6.88 21.84 10.51
N ASN A 132 -7.61 22.03 9.41
CA ASN A 132 -7.89 20.97 8.43
C ASN A 132 -6.64 20.49 7.68
N THR A 133 -5.60 21.32 7.63
CA THR A 133 -4.28 21.00 7.05
C THR A 133 -3.55 19.87 7.79
N LYS A 134 -4.02 19.47 8.98
CA LYS A 134 -3.57 18.24 9.65
C LYS A 134 -4.04 16.95 8.95
N PHE A 135 -5.10 17.05 8.14
CA PHE A 135 -5.78 15.91 7.51
C PHE A 135 -5.71 16.00 5.99
N PHE A 136 -5.99 17.17 5.42
CA PHE A 136 -5.97 17.42 3.99
C PHE A 136 -4.74 18.22 3.62
N HIS A 137 -3.69 17.52 3.18
CA HIS A 137 -2.46 18.16 2.74
C HIS A 137 -2.68 18.85 1.38
N PRO A 138 -2.34 20.14 1.25
CA PRO A 138 -2.38 20.81 -0.04
C PRO A 138 -1.33 20.23 -0.99
N ASP A 139 -1.61 20.29 -2.28
CA ASP A 139 -0.64 19.98 -3.31
C ASP A 139 0.57 20.90 -3.18
N PRO A 140 1.81 20.37 -3.18
CA PRO A 140 3.00 21.18 -2.95
C PRO A 140 3.35 22.12 -4.10
N VAL A 141 2.75 21.96 -5.28
CA VAL A 141 2.99 22.81 -6.45
C VAL A 141 1.93 23.90 -6.55
N THR A 142 0.65 23.55 -6.44
CA THR A 142 -0.45 24.54 -6.59
C THR A 142 -0.83 25.21 -5.28
N GLY A 143 -0.62 24.54 -4.14
CA GLY A 143 -1.13 24.98 -2.84
C GLY A 143 -2.61 24.64 -2.61
N ASP A 144 -3.29 24.04 -3.59
CA ASP A 144 -4.71 23.71 -3.52
C ASP A 144 -4.96 22.32 -2.94
N THR A 145 -6.19 22.07 -2.51
CA THR A 145 -6.65 20.73 -2.11
C THR A 145 -7.65 20.17 -3.13
N CYS A 146 -7.99 18.89 -3.00
CA CYS A 146 -8.88 18.20 -3.92
C CYS A 146 -10.23 18.93 -4.09
N ILE A 147 -10.66 19.11 -5.34
CA ILE A 147 -11.97 19.67 -5.69
C ILE A 147 -13.05 18.62 -5.46
N LEU A 148 -14.07 18.97 -4.69
CA LEU A 148 -15.19 18.11 -4.34
C LEU A 148 -16.38 18.35 -5.28
N ALA A 149 -16.74 19.61 -5.46
CA ALA A 149 -17.91 20.03 -6.21
C ALA A 149 -17.73 21.46 -6.74
N VAL A 150 -18.62 21.84 -7.66
CA VAL A 150 -18.72 23.20 -8.18
C VAL A 150 -20.15 23.66 -7.97
N LEU A 151 -20.33 24.77 -7.25
CA LEU A 151 -21.62 25.40 -7.02
C LEU A 151 -21.84 26.49 -8.07
N LYS A 152 -23.03 26.50 -8.67
CA LYS A 152 -23.41 27.51 -9.65
C LYS A 152 -23.58 28.89 -9.00
N PRO A 153 -23.42 29.98 -9.78
CA PRO A 153 -23.81 31.32 -9.35
C PRO A 153 -25.24 31.38 -8.86
N MET A 154 -25.49 32.23 -7.88
CA MET A 154 -26.82 32.61 -7.47
C MET A 154 -27.50 33.38 -8.59
N ILE A 155 -28.70 32.94 -8.98
CA ILE A 155 -29.57 33.64 -9.92
C ILE A 155 -30.71 34.26 -9.12
N GLU A 156 -31.04 35.52 -9.38
CA GLU A 156 -32.12 36.22 -8.72
C GLU A 156 -33.45 35.44 -8.87
N GLY A 157 -34.11 35.15 -7.75
CA GLY A 157 -35.34 34.35 -7.71
C GLY A 157 -35.15 32.83 -7.57
N GLN A 158 -33.91 32.33 -7.47
CA GLN A 158 -33.61 30.94 -7.14
C GLN A 158 -32.90 30.83 -5.78
N GLU A 159 -33.12 29.71 -5.10
CA GLU A 159 -32.37 29.38 -3.89
C GLU A 159 -30.89 29.13 -4.25
N PRO A 160 -29.93 29.62 -3.44
CA PRO A 160 -28.52 29.40 -3.70
C PRO A 160 -28.16 27.92 -3.60
N GLU A 161 -27.21 27.48 -4.42
CA GLU A 161 -26.66 26.12 -4.29
C GLU A 161 -25.84 26.00 -2.99
N GLU A 162 -26.06 24.90 -2.30
CA GLU A 162 -25.50 24.55 -1.01
C GLU A 162 -25.16 23.06 -0.93
N ILE A 163 -24.05 22.79 -0.25
CA ILE A 163 -23.68 21.48 0.28
C ILE A 163 -23.58 21.59 1.80
N HIS A 164 -24.25 20.68 2.50
CA HIS A 164 -24.12 20.50 3.94
C HIS A 164 -24.04 19.01 4.27
N LEU A 165 -22.91 18.60 4.83
CA LEU A 165 -22.67 17.24 5.31
C LEU A 165 -21.75 17.21 6.53
N GLU A 166 -21.84 16.11 7.26
CA GLU A 166 -21.00 15.76 8.40
C GLU A 166 -20.43 14.36 8.20
N ALA A 167 -19.15 14.18 8.52
CA ALA A 167 -18.48 12.90 8.34
C ALA A 167 -17.53 12.57 9.49
N TYR A 168 -17.38 11.27 9.77
CA TYR A 168 -16.47 10.72 10.77
C TYR A 168 -15.55 9.71 10.09
N PRO A 169 -14.24 9.98 9.96
CA PRO A 169 -13.35 9.03 9.28
C PRO A 169 -13.12 7.81 10.17
N SER A 170 -12.86 6.69 9.53
CA SER A 170 -12.54 5.43 10.19
C SER A 170 -11.24 4.85 9.65
N LEU A 171 -10.60 4.02 10.47
CA LEU A 171 -9.48 3.20 10.01
C LEU A 171 -10.01 2.06 9.15
N GLY A 172 -9.31 1.78 8.07
CA GLY A 172 -9.57 0.64 7.21
C GLY A 172 -8.32 0.22 6.47
N LYS A 173 -8.42 -0.92 5.79
CA LYS A 173 -7.35 -1.51 4.98
C LYS A 173 -7.70 -1.51 3.50
N GLY A 174 -6.69 -1.40 2.63
CA GLY A 174 -6.88 -1.47 1.19
C GLY A 174 -7.55 -2.76 0.69
N ARG A 175 -7.46 -3.87 1.44
CA ARG A 175 -8.23 -5.09 1.17
C ARG A 175 -9.74 -4.84 1.16
N GLU A 176 -10.23 -3.99 2.05
CA GLU A 176 -11.66 -3.71 2.19
C GLU A 176 -12.18 -2.83 1.06
N HIS A 177 -11.41 -1.78 0.72
CA HIS A 177 -11.74 -0.88 -0.38
C HIS A 177 -10.50 -0.10 -0.81
N ALA A 178 -10.40 0.23 -2.11
CA ALA A 178 -9.29 0.99 -2.67
C ALA A 178 -9.07 2.39 -2.06
N ARG A 179 -10.05 2.91 -1.29
CA ARG A 179 -9.96 4.20 -0.59
C ARG A 179 -8.97 4.16 0.58
N PHE A 180 -8.71 2.95 1.07
CA PHE A 180 -7.76 2.69 2.14
C PHE A 180 -6.39 2.22 1.62
N ASN A 181 -6.12 2.31 0.32
CA ASN A 181 -4.78 2.06 -0.20
C ASN A 181 -3.90 3.29 0.07
N PRO A 182 -2.77 3.17 0.81
CA PRO A 182 -1.89 4.31 1.11
C PRO A 182 -1.06 4.79 -0.09
N THR A 183 -1.03 4.04 -1.19
CA THR A 183 -0.05 4.22 -2.28
C THR A 183 -0.70 4.45 -3.64
N SER A 184 -0.08 5.32 -4.43
CA SER A 184 -0.37 5.46 -5.87
C SER A 184 0.27 4.33 -6.67
N GLN A 185 1.47 3.91 -6.25
CA GLN A 185 2.26 2.86 -6.89
C GLN A 185 2.94 2.00 -5.83
N ALA A 186 2.85 0.68 -5.99
CA ALA A 186 3.73 -0.27 -5.32
C ALA A 186 4.00 -1.42 -6.29
N SER A 187 5.17 -1.39 -6.91
CA SER A 187 5.57 -2.31 -7.96
C SER A 187 7.02 -2.72 -7.79
N TYR A 188 7.37 -3.86 -8.36
CA TYR A 188 8.76 -4.27 -8.48
C TYR A 188 9.01 -4.88 -9.85
N GLY A 189 10.26 -4.81 -10.29
CA GLY A 189 10.77 -5.58 -11.43
C GLY A 189 11.87 -6.52 -10.96
N TYR A 190 12.15 -7.57 -11.73
CA TYR A 190 13.33 -8.40 -11.48
C TYR A 190 14.58 -7.57 -11.77
N THR A 191 15.55 -7.61 -10.84
CA THR A 191 16.80 -6.87 -11.02
C THR A 191 17.51 -7.40 -12.25
N ARG A 192 17.79 -6.50 -13.19
CA ARG A 192 18.43 -6.85 -14.45
C ARG A 192 19.82 -7.44 -14.22
N ASP A 193 20.17 -8.43 -15.03
CA ASP A 193 21.54 -8.87 -15.16
C ASP A 193 22.25 -8.00 -16.19
N GLU A 194 23.40 -7.46 -15.81
CA GLU A 194 24.21 -6.58 -16.64
C GLU A 194 25.34 -7.34 -17.35
N ASP A 195 25.49 -8.66 -17.13
CA ASP A 195 26.49 -9.48 -17.80
C ASP A 195 26.29 -9.46 -19.33
N PRO A 196 27.25 -8.89 -20.09
CA PRO A 196 27.17 -8.84 -21.55
C PRO A 196 27.03 -10.22 -22.20
N ALA A 197 27.55 -11.28 -21.58
CA ALA A 197 27.45 -12.63 -22.11
C ALA A 197 26.00 -13.14 -22.07
N ARG A 198 25.33 -13.03 -20.92
CA ARG A 198 23.92 -13.42 -20.76
C ARG A 198 22.99 -12.59 -21.63
N ILE A 199 23.21 -11.27 -21.72
CA ILE A 199 22.44 -10.40 -22.60
C ILE A 199 22.59 -10.83 -24.07
N LYS A 200 23.82 -11.15 -24.49
CA LYS A 200 24.09 -11.60 -25.86
C LYS A 200 23.45 -12.96 -26.15
N GLU A 201 23.49 -13.88 -25.20
CA GLU A 201 22.81 -15.18 -25.30
C GLU A 201 21.31 -14.99 -25.50
N LEU A 202 20.66 -14.22 -24.62
CA LEU A 202 19.23 -13.91 -24.73
C LEU A 202 18.89 -13.24 -26.07
N TRP A 203 19.71 -12.28 -26.52
CA TRP A 203 19.56 -11.64 -27.83
C TRP A 203 19.59 -12.65 -28.98
N VAL A 204 20.53 -13.59 -28.97
CA VAL A 204 20.64 -14.64 -30.01
C VAL A 204 19.44 -15.57 -29.97
N THR A 205 18.99 -15.99 -28.79
CA THR A 205 17.80 -16.83 -28.61
C THR A 205 16.55 -16.11 -29.11
N TRP A 206 16.36 -14.85 -28.71
CA TRP A 206 15.26 -14.00 -29.16
C TRP A 206 15.22 -13.85 -30.69
N LEU A 207 16.36 -13.60 -31.32
CA LEU A 207 16.46 -13.50 -32.78
C LEU A 207 16.02 -14.79 -33.47
N ARG A 208 16.49 -15.94 -33.00
CA ARG A 208 16.21 -17.24 -33.62
C ARG A 208 14.77 -17.69 -33.36
N GLU A 209 14.31 -17.57 -32.13
CA GLU A 209 13.04 -18.17 -31.71
C GLU A 209 11.85 -17.26 -31.99
N GLN A 210 11.97 -15.95 -31.73
CA GLN A 210 10.86 -15.02 -31.91
C GLN A 210 10.91 -14.33 -33.27
N LYS A 211 12.09 -13.85 -33.69
CA LYS A 211 12.24 -13.13 -34.97
C LYS A 211 12.48 -14.01 -36.17
N LYS A 212 12.84 -15.29 -35.96
CA LYS A 212 13.23 -16.25 -37.00
C LYS A 212 14.33 -15.69 -37.93
N VAL A 213 15.28 -14.97 -37.34
CA VAL A 213 16.44 -14.37 -38.02
C VAL A 213 17.71 -15.05 -37.55
N ASP A 214 18.58 -15.46 -38.47
CA ASP A 214 19.92 -15.90 -38.11
C ASP A 214 20.78 -14.67 -37.75
N PRO A 215 21.43 -14.63 -36.57
CA PRO A 215 22.37 -13.56 -36.24
C PRO A 215 23.42 -13.27 -37.32
N ALA A 216 23.82 -14.27 -38.11
CA ALA A 216 24.78 -14.10 -39.19
C ALA A 216 24.26 -13.21 -40.34
N ASP A 217 22.94 -13.23 -40.61
CA ASP A 217 22.32 -12.43 -41.67
C ASP A 217 22.35 -10.93 -41.35
N LEU A 218 22.35 -10.59 -40.04
CA LEU A 218 22.38 -9.21 -39.57
C LEU A 218 23.74 -8.53 -39.72
N ASN A 219 24.82 -9.29 -39.95
CA ASN A 219 26.14 -8.71 -40.21
C ASN A 219 26.22 -7.97 -41.54
N LYS A 220 25.26 -8.22 -42.45
CA LYS A 220 25.20 -7.59 -43.78
C LYS A 220 24.18 -6.44 -43.84
N ASP A 221 23.35 -6.28 -42.82
CA ASP A 221 22.28 -5.28 -42.75
C ASP A 221 22.27 -4.57 -41.39
N GLU A 222 23.14 -3.57 -41.26
CA GLU A 222 23.29 -2.76 -40.04
C GLU A 222 22.00 -2.04 -39.65
N LYS A 223 21.19 -1.62 -40.64
CA LYS A 223 19.93 -0.91 -40.39
C LYS A 223 18.93 -1.86 -39.73
N ARG A 224 18.79 -3.09 -40.23
CA ARG A 224 17.93 -4.10 -39.62
C ARG A 224 18.42 -4.53 -38.25
N LYS A 225 19.73 -4.70 -38.07
CA LYS A 225 20.34 -4.99 -36.77
C LYS A 225 19.99 -3.90 -35.75
N GLY A 226 20.16 -2.62 -36.10
CA GLY A 226 19.86 -1.51 -35.22
C GLY A 226 18.36 -1.37 -34.87
N MET A 227 17.45 -1.68 -35.80
CA MET A 227 16.01 -1.71 -35.50
C MET A 227 15.67 -2.82 -34.50
N LEU A 228 16.18 -4.04 -34.73
CA LEU A 228 15.94 -5.18 -33.85
C LEU A 228 16.59 -4.96 -32.47
N GLU A 229 17.77 -4.36 -32.41
CA GLU A 229 18.45 -4.09 -31.14
C GLU A 229 17.66 -3.08 -30.30
N ARG A 230 17.10 -2.03 -30.93
CA ARG A 230 16.19 -1.12 -30.24
C ARG A 230 14.94 -1.84 -29.74
N GLU A 231 14.35 -2.72 -30.55
CA GLU A 231 13.18 -3.50 -30.14
C GLU A 231 13.48 -4.39 -28.94
N PHE A 232 14.59 -5.12 -28.98
CA PHE A 232 15.03 -5.97 -27.87
C PHE A 232 15.29 -5.19 -26.59
N ARG A 233 15.94 -4.02 -26.71
CA ARG A 233 16.22 -3.13 -25.57
C ARG A 233 14.97 -2.51 -24.95
N SER A 234 13.82 -2.56 -25.62
CA SER A 234 12.56 -2.01 -25.09
C SER A 234 11.90 -2.90 -24.04
N LEU A 235 11.80 -4.21 -24.29
CA LEU A 235 11.06 -5.14 -23.41
C LEU A 235 11.80 -6.45 -23.14
N GLU A 236 12.42 -7.03 -24.17
CA GLU A 236 12.99 -8.38 -24.06
C GLU A 236 14.24 -8.40 -23.19
N ILE A 237 14.98 -7.29 -23.13
CA ILE A 237 16.13 -7.15 -22.24
C ILE A 237 15.77 -7.31 -20.76
N TYR A 238 14.52 -7.07 -20.36
CA TYR A 238 14.05 -7.27 -18.99
C TYR A 238 13.83 -8.75 -18.64
N ARG A 239 13.88 -9.66 -19.62
CA ARG A 239 13.94 -11.12 -19.38
C ARG A 239 15.37 -11.60 -19.04
N CYS A 240 16.37 -10.71 -19.07
CA CYS A 240 17.71 -10.98 -18.56
C CYS A 240 17.82 -10.40 -17.14
N TYR A 241 17.60 -11.25 -16.14
CA TYR A 241 17.61 -10.87 -14.73
C TYR A 241 18.49 -11.81 -13.90
N LYS A 242 18.80 -11.37 -12.68
CA LYS A 242 19.64 -12.13 -11.75
C LYS A 242 18.89 -13.37 -11.28
N GLU A 243 19.50 -14.52 -11.49
CA GLU A 243 18.96 -15.84 -11.15
C GLU A 243 19.91 -16.55 -10.18
N ASP A 244 19.36 -17.39 -9.31
CA ASP A 244 20.11 -18.23 -8.39
C ASP A 244 20.60 -19.52 -9.10
N ALA A 245 21.14 -20.46 -8.32
CA ALA A 245 21.67 -21.72 -8.86
C ALA A 245 20.59 -22.63 -9.49
N ASP A 246 19.31 -22.44 -9.11
CA ASP A 246 18.17 -23.20 -9.61
C ASP A 246 17.49 -22.51 -10.81
N GLY A 247 18.00 -21.33 -11.22
CA GLY A 247 17.44 -20.53 -12.30
C GLY A 247 16.27 -19.62 -11.85
N GLU A 248 16.05 -19.48 -10.55
CA GLU A 248 14.95 -18.68 -10.00
C GLU A 248 15.42 -17.24 -9.71
N PRO A 249 14.57 -16.21 -9.92
CA PRO A 249 14.92 -14.84 -9.60
C PRO A 249 15.11 -14.64 -8.08
N PHE A 250 16.16 -13.91 -7.69
CA PHE A 250 16.46 -13.67 -6.26
C PHE A 250 16.57 -12.19 -5.85
N SER A 251 16.48 -11.25 -6.80
CA SER A 251 16.69 -9.82 -6.57
C SER A 251 15.63 -8.99 -7.28
N TYR A 252 15.06 -8.00 -6.57
CA TYR A 252 13.93 -7.20 -7.05
C TYR A 252 14.13 -5.72 -6.82
N ASP A 253 13.90 -4.90 -7.84
CA ASP A 253 13.96 -3.45 -7.76
C ASP A 253 12.54 -2.90 -7.54
N PHE A 254 12.26 -2.43 -6.32
CA PHE A 254 10.99 -1.85 -5.89
C PHE A 254 10.92 -0.36 -6.17
N VAL A 255 9.71 0.09 -6.52
CA VAL A 255 9.31 1.50 -6.56
C VAL A 255 7.98 1.63 -5.81
N VAL A 256 7.96 2.49 -4.80
CA VAL A 256 6.79 2.80 -3.98
C VAL A 256 6.54 4.30 -4.02
N GLU A 257 5.31 4.68 -4.35
CA GLU A 257 4.83 6.07 -4.37
C GLU A 257 3.66 6.21 -3.38
N THR A 258 3.78 7.13 -2.41
CA THR A 258 2.73 7.41 -1.43
C THR A 258 1.71 8.43 -1.95
N LEU A 259 0.45 8.31 -1.51
CA LEU A 259 -0.56 9.37 -1.68
C LEU A 259 -0.20 10.67 -0.92
N GLY A 260 0.75 10.61 0.02
CA GLY A 260 1.20 11.74 0.83
C GLY A 260 0.48 11.89 2.17
N THR A 261 -0.38 10.94 2.53
CA THR A 261 -1.03 10.83 3.85
C THR A 261 -0.19 10.12 4.90
N MET A 262 0.76 9.29 4.44
CA MET A 262 1.71 8.53 5.26
C MET A 262 3.05 8.45 4.52
N ASP A 263 4.17 8.48 5.24
CA ASP A 263 5.50 8.32 4.64
C ASP A 263 5.76 6.86 4.24
N ILE A 264 6.63 6.65 3.25
CA ILE A 264 6.87 5.33 2.67
C ILE A 264 7.54 4.38 3.67
N GLN A 265 8.38 4.92 4.56
CA GLN A 265 9.09 4.14 5.57
C GLN A 265 8.07 3.48 6.50
N THR A 266 7.12 4.26 7.00
CA THR A 266 5.99 3.78 7.81
C THR A 266 5.11 2.80 7.05
N ILE A 267 4.78 3.07 5.78
CA ILE A 267 3.96 2.17 4.94
C ILE A 267 4.62 0.78 4.83
N VAL A 268 5.90 0.74 4.43
CA VAL A 268 6.63 -0.53 4.24
C VAL A 268 6.80 -1.25 5.58
N TYR A 269 7.14 -0.54 6.66
CA TYR A 269 7.25 -1.10 8.00
C TYR A 269 5.94 -1.74 8.48
N GLN A 270 4.81 -1.02 8.36
CA GLN A 270 3.50 -1.53 8.75
C GLN A 270 3.08 -2.72 7.89
N ALA A 271 3.39 -2.71 6.59
CA ALA A 271 3.12 -3.84 5.70
C ALA A 271 3.87 -5.11 6.12
N LEU A 272 5.15 -4.99 6.49
CA LEU A 272 5.98 -6.10 6.98
C LEU A 272 5.42 -6.65 8.30
N LEU A 273 5.09 -5.78 9.25
CA LEU A 273 4.48 -6.19 10.52
C LEU A 273 3.12 -6.88 10.33
N ALA A 274 2.25 -6.32 9.48
CA ALA A 274 0.95 -6.92 9.21
C ALA A 274 1.08 -8.30 8.55
N THR A 275 2.10 -8.47 7.69
CA THR A 275 2.43 -9.78 7.08
C THR A 275 2.92 -10.78 8.13
N ALA A 276 3.76 -10.35 9.07
CA ALA A 276 4.18 -11.20 10.18
C ALA A 276 2.99 -11.64 11.04
N GLN A 277 2.13 -10.69 11.43
CA GLN A 277 0.91 -10.95 12.20
C GLN A 277 -0.05 -11.91 11.47
N LEU A 278 -0.13 -11.84 10.14
CA LEU A 278 -0.90 -12.78 9.33
C LEU A 278 -0.40 -14.22 9.52
N ALA A 279 0.91 -14.44 9.46
CA ALA A 279 1.50 -15.75 9.68
C ALA A 279 1.32 -16.23 11.14
N GLU A 280 1.51 -15.34 12.12
CA GLU A 280 1.44 -15.65 13.56
C GLU A 280 0.11 -16.27 14.00
N LYS A 281 -1.00 -15.94 13.33
CA LYS A 281 -2.31 -16.56 13.59
C LYS A 281 -2.25 -18.10 13.59
N TYR A 282 -1.31 -18.67 12.84
CA TYR A 282 -1.19 -20.11 12.61
C TYR A 282 0.10 -20.71 13.20
N ALA A 283 0.91 -19.93 13.93
CA ALA A 283 2.19 -20.38 14.48
C ALA A 283 2.05 -21.40 15.63
N ALA A 284 0.85 -21.55 16.21
CA ALA A 284 0.55 -22.52 17.26
C ALA A 284 -0.40 -23.63 16.80
N LEU A 285 -0.51 -23.86 15.48
CA LEU A 285 -1.45 -24.84 14.92
C LEU A 285 -1.15 -26.28 15.38
N ASP A 286 0.06 -26.58 15.85
CA ASP A 286 0.50 -27.85 16.41
C ASP A 286 -0.09 -28.16 17.80
N ARG A 287 -0.66 -27.16 18.48
CA ARG A 287 -1.12 -27.26 19.87
C ARG A 287 -2.61 -26.98 19.98
N GLY A 288 -3.24 -27.64 20.96
CA GLY A 288 -4.65 -27.38 21.31
C GLY A 288 -5.65 -27.73 20.19
N GLU A 289 -6.81 -27.08 20.27
CA GLU A 289 -7.87 -27.20 19.27
C GLU A 289 -7.56 -26.36 18.03
N LEU A 290 -8.05 -26.79 16.86
CA LEU A 290 -7.89 -26.04 15.63
C LEU A 290 -8.65 -24.70 15.71
N PRO A 291 -8.10 -23.61 15.14
CA PRO A 291 -8.85 -22.37 14.98
C PRO A 291 -10.16 -22.62 14.23
N VAL A 292 -11.22 -21.88 14.57
CA VAL A 292 -12.57 -22.06 13.99
C VAL A 292 -12.58 -21.94 12.46
N ASN A 293 -11.64 -21.19 11.90
CA ASN A 293 -11.51 -20.99 10.46
C ASN A 293 -10.59 -22.02 9.78
N VAL A 294 -10.08 -23.01 10.50
CA VAL A 294 -9.21 -24.07 9.96
C VAL A 294 -9.88 -25.42 10.04
N GLU A 295 -9.80 -26.18 8.95
CA GLU A 295 -10.33 -27.54 8.87
C GLU A 295 -9.33 -28.45 8.16
N ILE A 296 -9.00 -29.59 8.77
CA ILE A 296 -8.06 -30.56 8.20
C ILE A 296 -8.83 -31.78 7.71
N ARG A 297 -8.55 -32.21 6.48
CA ARG A 297 -9.15 -33.39 5.85
C ARG A 297 -8.05 -34.24 5.20
N PRO A 298 -8.27 -35.55 4.99
CA PRO A 298 -7.42 -36.33 4.11
C PRO A 298 -7.34 -35.68 2.72
N ALA A 299 -6.16 -35.72 2.08
CA ALA A 299 -5.95 -35.06 0.80
C ALA A 299 -6.86 -35.64 -0.30
N ASP A 300 -7.54 -34.77 -1.04
CA ASP A 300 -8.31 -35.14 -2.23
C ASP A 300 -7.38 -35.30 -3.46
N ALA A 301 -6.50 -36.31 -3.40
CA ALA A 301 -5.57 -36.71 -4.46
C ALA A 301 -5.06 -38.15 -4.26
N GLN A 302 -4.44 -38.71 -5.29
CA GLN A 302 -3.67 -39.96 -5.21
C GLN A 302 -2.32 -39.76 -4.49
N MET A 303 -2.33 -39.21 -3.28
CA MET A 303 -1.15 -39.03 -2.45
C MET A 303 -1.51 -39.20 -0.97
N LYS A 304 -0.52 -39.66 -0.18
CA LYS A 304 -0.62 -39.69 1.28
C LYS A 304 -0.45 -38.27 1.81
N GLY A 305 -1.44 -37.75 2.52
CA GLY A 305 -1.38 -36.36 2.97
C GLY A 305 -2.71 -35.78 3.41
N PHE A 306 -2.68 -34.48 3.68
CA PHE A 306 -3.83 -33.72 4.17
C PHE A 306 -4.09 -32.48 3.32
N ASP A 307 -5.37 -32.13 3.20
CA ASP A 307 -5.84 -30.83 2.73
C ASP A 307 -6.25 -30.00 3.96
N VAL A 308 -5.54 -28.90 4.19
CA VAL A 308 -5.81 -27.93 5.26
C VAL A 308 -6.52 -26.73 4.67
N TRP A 309 -7.78 -26.58 5.04
CA TRP A 309 -8.65 -25.49 4.61
C TRP A 309 -8.51 -24.32 5.58
N PHE A 310 -8.27 -23.12 5.04
CA PHE A 310 -8.28 -21.86 5.78
C PHE A 310 -9.40 -20.97 5.23
N ARG A 311 -10.37 -20.62 6.07
CA ARG A 311 -11.44 -19.66 5.77
C ARG A 311 -11.01 -18.25 6.15
N GLY A 312 -11.35 -17.27 5.33
CA GLY A 312 -10.92 -15.88 5.44
C GLY A 312 -9.47 -15.64 5.00
N GLU A 313 -8.84 -16.60 4.32
CA GLU A 313 -7.46 -16.51 3.87
C GLU A 313 -7.32 -16.84 2.39
N GLU A 314 -6.26 -16.31 1.77
CA GLU A 314 -6.11 -16.26 0.31
C GLU A 314 -4.71 -16.70 -0.16
N HIS A 315 -4.41 -16.44 -1.44
CA HIS A 315 -3.10 -16.64 -2.06
C HIS A 315 -1.92 -16.07 -1.27
N THR A 316 -2.07 -14.95 -0.53
CA THR A 316 -0.95 -14.36 0.23
C THR A 316 -0.42 -15.34 1.28
N LEU A 317 -1.30 -15.87 2.14
CA LEU A 317 -0.92 -16.85 3.17
C LEU A 317 -0.46 -18.15 2.52
N GLY A 318 -1.23 -18.67 1.55
CA GLY A 318 -0.94 -19.96 0.93
C GLY A 318 0.41 -19.99 0.22
N ASN A 319 0.74 -18.95 -0.55
CA ASN A 319 2.02 -18.89 -1.24
C ASN A 319 3.19 -18.74 -0.27
N MET A 320 3.02 -17.94 0.79
CA MET A 320 4.02 -17.73 1.83
C MET A 320 4.36 -19.04 2.56
N LEU A 321 3.35 -19.77 3.02
CA LEU A 321 3.54 -21.06 3.70
C LEU A 321 4.11 -22.11 2.75
N GLN A 322 3.60 -22.20 1.51
CA GLN A 322 4.12 -23.14 0.51
C GLN A 322 5.61 -22.90 0.27
N THR A 323 6.01 -21.65 -0.01
CA THR A 323 7.41 -21.30 -0.30
C THR A 323 8.32 -21.62 0.87
N TRP A 324 7.90 -21.32 2.10
CA TRP A 324 8.73 -21.62 3.27
C TRP A 324 8.91 -23.13 3.49
N ILE A 325 7.83 -23.92 3.36
CA ILE A 325 7.89 -25.37 3.50
C ILE A 325 8.74 -25.99 2.39
N ASP A 326 8.62 -25.50 1.16
CA ASP A 326 9.42 -25.94 0.03
C ASP A 326 10.92 -25.73 0.28
N ASP A 327 11.30 -24.54 0.72
CA ASP A 327 12.69 -24.17 0.99
C ASP A 327 13.31 -24.91 2.20
N ASN A 328 12.50 -25.32 3.19
CA ASN A 328 13.02 -25.76 4.49
C ASN A 328 12.67 -27.20 4.90
N LYS A 329 11.66 -27.82 4.30
CA LYS A 329 11.06 -29.07 4.82
C LYS A 329 10.85 -30.15 3.78
N ILE A 330 10.92 -29.84 2.47
CA ILE A 330 10.72 -30.84 1.43
C ILE A 330 11.88 -31.85 1.39
N VAL A 331 11.52 -33.13 1.39
CA VAL A 331 12.44 -34.28 1.28
C VAL A 331 11.96 -35.24 0.19
N PRO A 332 12.83 -36.09 -0.38
CA PRO A 332 12.42 -37.08 -1.37
C PRO A 332 11.37 -38.05 -0.82
N ILE A 333 10.45 -38.49 -1.68
CA ILE A 333 9.39 -39.45 -1.33
C ILE A 333 9.98 -40.72 -0.69
N ASN A 334 9.35 -41.22 0.38
CA ASN A 334 9.81 -42.35 1.20
C ASN A 334 11.07 -42.11 2.03
N SER A 335 11.47 -40.85 2.23
CA SER A 335 12.59 -40.50 3.13
C SER A 335 12.13 -40.16 4.55
N GLY A 336 10.82 -40.20 4.82
CA GLY A 336 10.27 -39.94 6.15
C GLY A 336 10.13 -38.44 6.43
N GLY A 337 9.25 -37.76 5.68
CA GLY A 337 8.95 -36.35 5.88
C GLY A 337 7.92 -35.80 4.90
N VAL A 338 8.00 -34.49 4.66
CA VAL A 338 7.12 -33.78 3.72
C VAL A 338 7.71 -33.94 2.33
N PHE A 339 6.99 -34.58 1.41
CA PHE A 339 7.46 -34.78 0.03
C PHE A 339 6.73 -33.93 -1.00
N PHE A 340 5.65 -33.27 -0.58
CA PHE A 340 4.85 -32.40 -1.45
C PHE A 340 4.22 -31.27 -0.65
N ILE A 341 4.21 -30.08 -1.21
CA ILE A 341 3.45 -28.94 -0.71
C ILE A 341 2.85 -28.19 -1.89
N GLY A 342 1.59 -27.77 -1.77
CA GLY A 342 0.93 -26.97 -2.79
C GLY A 342 -0.27 -26.25 -2.22
N TYR A 343 -0.58 -25.04 -2.67
CA TYR A 343 -1.83 -24.37 -2.31
C TYR A 343 -2.72 -24.13 -3.52
N LYS A 344 -4.03 -24.01 -3.28
CA LYS A 344 -5.01 -23.55 -4.26
C LYS A 344 -6.11 -22.73 -3.60
N VAL A 345 -6.70 -21.81 -4.37
CA VAL A 345 -7.95 -21.14 -4.01
C VAL A 345 -9.05 -21.82 -4.83
N PRO A 346 -9.90 -22.67 -4.24
CA PRO A 346 -10.87 -23.47 -4.98
C PRO A 346 -11.92 -22.64 -5.73
N HIS A 347 -12.27 -21.47 -5.21
CA HIS A 347 -13.30 -20.61 -5.78
C HIS A 347 -12.94 -19.13 -5.64
N PRO A 348 -13.02 -18.32 -6.72
CA PRO A 348 -12.57 -16.92 -6.70
C PRO A 348 -13.43 -15.98 -5.85
N LEU A 349 -14.71 -16.32 -5.63
CA LEU A 349 -15.64 -15.50 -4.83
C LEU A 349 -15.78 -15.96 -3.37
N ARG A 350 -15.06 -17.00 -2.94
CA ARG A 350 -15.08 -17.45 -1.56
C ARG A 350 -13.70 -17.22 -0.98
N GLU A 351 -13.65 -16.59 0.19
CA GLU A 351 -12.42 -16.41 0.93
C GLU A 351 -12.05 -17.72 1.61
N GLU A 352 -11.61 -18.69 0.81
CA GLU A 352 -11.11 -19.98 1.28
C GLU A 352 -9.91 -20.42 0.45
N MET A 353 -8.88 -20.90 1.13
CA MET A 353 -7.73 -21.53 0.51
C MET A 353 -7.49 -22.93 1.07
N VAL A 354 -6.90 -23.78 0.26
CA VAL A 354 -6.51 -25.15 0.63
C VAL A 354 -5.01 -25.27 0.48
N LEU A 355 -4.34 -25.61 1.57
CA LEU A 355 -2.93 -26.03 1.58
C LEU A 355 -2.89 -27.55 1.62
N ARG A 356 -2.33 -28.16 0.57
CA ARG A 356 -2.15 -29.60 0.44
C ARG A 356 -0.73 -29.97 0.83
N ILE A 357 -0.60 -30.87 1.80
CA ILE A 357 0.68 -31.36 2.29
C ILE A 357 0.76 -32.88 2.11
N GLY A 358 1.78 -33.34 1.39
CA GLY A 358 2.09 -34.77 1.22
C GLY A 358 3.08 -35.23 2.27
N LEU A 359 2.72 -36.27 3.02
CA LEU A 359 3.46 -36.79 4.17
C LEU A 359 3.56 -38.31 4.09
N ASP A 360 4.76 -38.86 4.28
CA ASP A 360 4.98 -40.33 4.26
C ASP A 360 4.29 -41.04 5.44
N ASP A 361 4.19 -40.37 6.59
CA ASP A 361 3.70 -40.92 7.87
C ASP A 361 2.19 -40.82 8.06
N GLU A 362 1.47 -40.14 7.16
CA GLU A 362 0.02 -39.88 7.23
C GLU A 362 -0.43 -39.31 8.59
N SER A 363 0.45 -38.59 9.29
CA SER A 363 0.19 -38.05 10.62
C SER A 363 -0.35 -36.62 10.53
N GLU A 364 -1.59 -36.42 10.99
CA GLU A 364 -2.19 -35.08 11.09
C GLU A 364 -1.35 -34.16 11.99
N GLN A 365 -0.79 -34.71 13.07
CA GLN A 365 0.07 -33.94 13.98
C GLN A 365 1.34 -33.45 13.28
N THR A 366 1.91 -34.26 12.38
CA THR A 366 3.07 -33.86 11.57
C THR A 366 2.69 -32.76 10.58
N ALA A 367 1.50 -32.83 9.98
CA ALA A 367 0.96 -31.77 9.11
C ALA A 367 0.81 -30.45 9.88
N ARG A 368 0.17 -30.50 11.04
CA ARG A 368 -0.04 -29.34 11.91
C ARG A 368 1.28 -28.72 12.35
N LEU A 369 2.24 -29.54 12.77
CA LEU A 369 3.57 -29.09 13.16
C LEU A 369 4.30 -28.39 12.01
N THR A 370 4.29 -28.99 10.81
CA THR A 370 4.96 -28.40 9.64
C THR A 370 4.39 -27.02 9.31
N ILE A 371 3.06 -26.86 9.36
CA ILE A 371 2.39 -25.59 9.10
C ILE A 371 2.70 -24.57 10.21
N ALA A 372 2.69 -24.99 11.48
CA ALA A 372 3.01 -24.14 12.60
C ALA A 372 4.45 -23.60 12.53
N GLU A 373 5.42 -24.47 12.22
CA GLU A 373 6.82 -24.08 12.01
C GLU A 373 6.96 -23.11 10.82
N ALA A 374 6.24 -23.35 9.72
CA ALA A 374 6.26 -22.47 8.56
C ALA A 374 5.66 -21.10 8.85
N ALA A 375 4.53 -21.07 9.56
CA ALA A 375 3.90 -19.85 10.03
C ALA A 375 4.83 -19.06 10.97
N GLN A 376 5.48 -19.74 11.92
CA GLN A 376 6.45 -19.12 12.81
C GLN A 376 7.67 -18.59 12.05
N GLY A 377 8.25 -19.39 11.15
CA GLY A 377 9.42 -18.98 10.36
C GLY A 377 9.13 -17.78 9.45
N CYS A 378 7.95 -17.74 8.83
CA CYS A 378 7.52 -16.58 8.06
C CYS A 378 7.34 -15.34 8.94
N ALA A 379 6.69 -15.48 10.10
CA ALA A 379 6.50 -14.38 11.04
C ALA A 379 7.83 -13.77 11.50
N GLU A 380 8.78 -14.63 11.91
CA GLU A 380 10.11 -14.21 12.34
C GLU A 380 10.87 -13.52 11.22
N MET A 381 10.83 -14.07 9.99
CA MET A 381 11.45 -13.46 8.81
C MET A 381 10.91 -12.06 8.54
N PHE A 382 9.58 -11.88 8.49
CA PHE A 382 8.98 -10.56 8.20
C PHE A 382 9.19 -9.55 9.34
N ARG A 383 9.23 -9.98 10.60
CA ARG A 383 9.63 -9.13 11.73
C ARG A 383 11.08 -8.69 11.62
N GLN A 384 11.98 -9.60 11.26
CA GLN A 384 13.39 -9.25 11.05
C GLN A 384 13.52 -8.26 9.89
N TRP A 385 12.81 -8.47 8.80
CA TRP A 385 12.77 -7.52 7.68
C TRP A 385 12.23 -6.16 8.10
N ALA A 386 11.22 -6.10 8.98
CA ALA A 386 10.73 -4.83 9.51
C ALA A 386 11.81 -4.08 10.29
N GLN A 387 12.61 -4.78 11.11
CA GLN A 387 13.73 -4.18 11.85
C GLN A 387 14.86 -3.74 10.92
N ASP A 388 15.22 -4.59 9.95
CA ASP A 388 16.22 -4.28 8.94
C ASP A 388 15.82 -3.05 8.11
N TRP A 389 14.54 -2.94 7.78
CA TRP A 389 13.99 -1.79 7.06
C TRP A 389 14.12 -0.49 7.84
N LEU A 390 13.83 -0.51 9.14
CA LEU A 390 14.04 0.66 10.03
C LEU A 390 15.51 1.05 10.02
N SER A 391 16.40 0.09 10.32
CA SER A 391 17.85 0.31 10.38
C SER A 391 18.41 0.95 9.11
N VAL A 392 18.07 0.42 7.94
CA VAL A 392 18.56 0.96 6.66
C VAL A 392 17.93 2.31 6.32
N SER A 393 16.70 2.58 6.77
CA SER A 393 16.05 3.88 6.59
C SER A 393 16.68 4.97 7.46
N GLU A 394 17.10 4.64 8.68
CA GLU A 394 17.81 5.54 9.59
C GLU A 394 19.17 5.99 9.00
N ASP A 395 19.93 5.05 8.44
CA ASP A 395 21.26 5.30 7.86
C ASP A 395 21.26 6.34 6.73
N ILE A 396 20.14 6.47 6.01
CA ILE A 396 19.95 7.44 4.92
C ILE A 396 19.17 8.69 5.35
N GLY A 397 18.96 8.87 6.66
CA GLY A 397 18.26 10.03 7.23
C GLY A 397 16.75 10.05 6.97
N LEU A 398 16.16 8.88 6.72
CA LEU A 398 14.73 8.71 6.50
C LEU A 398 14.11 8.04 7.73
N MET A 399 13.77 8.82 8.75
CA MET A 399 13.13 8.33 9.96
C MET A 399 11.62 8.12 9.76
N PRO A 400 11.03 7.00 10.22
CA PRO A 400 9.58 6.89 10.35
C PRO A 400 9.07 7.93 11.36
N VAL A 401 7.89 8.51 11.11
CA VAL A 401 7.34 9.60 11.95
C VAL A 401 6.78 9.12 13.30
N ALA A 402 7.14 7.91 13.76
CA ALA A 402 6.67 7.40 15.05
C ALA A 402 7.74 6.56 15.76
N SER A 403 8.73 7.23 16.35
CA SER A 403 9.42 6.84 17.60
C SER A 403 10.58 7.79 17.92
N SER A 404 10.35 9.10 17.98
CA SER A 404 11.28 9.99 18.68
C SER A 404 10.66 10.41 19.99
N GLU A 405 11.05 9.75 21.08
CA GLU A 405 11.03 10.37 22.39
C GLU A 405 11.75 11.72 22.33
N ALA A 406 11.20 12.68 23.05
CA ALA A 406 11.73 14.03 23.14
C ALA A 406 13.22 14.02 23.55
N THR A 407 14.09 14.62 22.73
CA THR A 407 15.13 15.57 23.19
C THR A 407 15.89 16.23 22.02
N ALA A 408 15.76 17.55 21.95
CA ALA A 408 16.74 18.57 21.54
C ALA A 408 17.49 18.46 20.19
N ALA A 409 17.13 19.33 19.24
CA ALA A 409 17.81 20.62 18.96
C ALA A 409 17.46 21.10 17.55
N ALA A 410 16.80 22.25 17.44
CA ALA A 410 16.39 22.85 16.17
C ALA A 410 17.60 23.27 15.32
N PRO A 411 17.70 22.86 14.04
CA PRO A 411 18.51 23.59 13.07
C PRO A 411 17.70 24.79 12.54
N ALA A 412 18.40 25.91 12.37
CA ALA A 412 17.86 27.20 11.98
C ALA A 412 17.01 27.18 10.69
N GLU A 413 15.86 27.85 10.75
CA GLU A 413 14.91 28.01 9.65
C GLU A 413 15.53 28.77 8.46
N PRO A 414 15.46 28.25 7.22
CA PRO A 414 15.56 29.11 6.05
C PRO A 414 14.26 29.90 5.91
N LYS A 415 14.36 31.24 5.97
CA LYS A 415 13.24 32.17 5.79
C LYS A 415 12.46 31.83 4.53
N THR A 416 11.18 31.50 4.70
CA THR A 416 10.25 31.18 3.61
C THR A 416 9.63 32.47 3.04
N THR A 417 9.35 32.45 1.74
CA THR A 417 8.78 33.53 0.92
C THR A 417 7.34 33.93 1.28
N TRP A 418 6.87 33.65 2.50
CA TRP A 418 5.51 33.87 2.95
C TRP A 418 5.34 35.11 3.86
N GLU A 419 6.40 35.63 4.47
CA GLU A 419 6.31 36.88 5.25
C GLU A 419 6.09 38.13 4.35
N ALA A 420 6.32 38.03 3.04
CA ALA A 420 6.15 39.14 2.10
C ALA A 420 4.69 39.41 1.65
N HIS A 421 3.74 38.49 1.93
CA HIS A 421 2.35 38.63 1.48
C HIS A 421 1.35 39.05 2.56
N ALA A 422 1.73 39.01 3.85
CA ALA A 422 0.92 39.51 4.95
C ALA A 422 1.03 41.04 5.15
N ASP A 423 2.11 41.67 4.69
CA ASP A 423 2.34 43.12 4.81
C ASP A 423 1.73 43.96 3.68
N ALA A 424 1.20 43.33 2.62
CA ALA A 424 0.67 44.03 1.45
C ALA A 424 -0.81 44.44 1.53
N LYS A 425 -1.53 44.10 2.61
CA LYS A 425 -2.97 44.38 2.77
C LYS A 425 -3.36 45.10 4.06
N GLN A 426 -2.48 45.90 4.65
CA GLN A 426 -2.91 46.87 5.67
C GLN A 426 -3.28 48.23 5.02
N PRO A 427 -4.44 48.82 5.35
CA PRO A 427 -4.82 50.13 4.82
C PRO A 427 -3.95 51.23 5.44
N LYS A 428 -3.27 52.01 4.60
CA LYS A 428 -2.45 53.16 5.03
C LYS A 428 -3.31 54.20 5.76
N VAL A 429 -3.11 54.33 7.07
CA VAL A 429 -3.64 55.44 7.88
C VAL A 429 -2.96 56.74 7.43
N LYS A 430 -3.74 57.70 6.93
CA LYS A 430 -3.27 59.05 6.60
C LYS A 430 -3.08 59.87 7.87
N THR A 431 -1.85 60.06 8.31
CA THR A 431 -1.50 61.09 9.31
C THR A 431 -1.37 62.44 8.63
N LYS A 432 -2.24 63.39 9.01
CA LYS A 432 -2.14 64.81 8.66
C LYS A 432 -0.92 65.43 9.36
N ALA A 433 0.03 65.97 8.60
CA ALA A 433 1.02 66.89 9.12
C ALA A 433 0.38 68.26 9.35
N LYS A 434 0.51 68.77 10.59
CA LYS A 434 0.24 70.17 10.94
C LYS A 434 1.58 70.91 11.01
N LYS A 435 1.61 72.03 10.29
CA LYS A 435 2.62 73.11 10.23
C LYS A 435 3.93 72.78 9.52
#